data_AF-A0A9X1XQ58-F1
#
_entry.id   AF-A0A9X1XQ58-F1
#
_cell.length_a   1.000
_cell.length_b   1.000
_cell.length_c   1.000
_cell.angle_alpha   90.00
_cell.angle_beta   90.00
_cell.angle_gamma   90.00
#
_symmetry.space_group_name_H-M   'P 1'
#
loop_
_entity.id
_entity.type
_entity.pdbx_description
1 polymer ?
#
loop_
_entity_poly.entity_id
_entity_poly.type
_entity_poly.pdbx_seq_one_letter_code
_entity_poly.pdbx_strand_id
1 'polypeptide(L)'
;MTKINQSTNSAISLVRREDVEFFISLFREFDDDYYPFLRQAQIPNDILDPKASYKYLPETTLKNLILVLGSRLSTSDFGHLIATSCSLNYVPKFISQLTCEGSLKEVLEEFSLILKTASSDANVYPVNAGGKWWLIRDKNNSDELWFKYGEMFAITFLCELLKVLTKGAWKPIEIGIQTDRDDEFSLLPELAQTQFYCCRPTTALHIPDEIMAMPITFARASNFDNPPPIPSCDTFLDSFKLAMIPYISMGKLPIKIASEILNMNVRTIQRRFSDQGSTYSEVIESMVLTQILDLLKCDQLPITDIASKMGYSDSAHFTRAFKRLMHMTPREYKKKLKNKTL
;
A
#
# COMPACT_ATOMS: atom_id res chain seq x y z
N MET A 1 18.83 3.30 29.33
CA MET A 1 19.76 4.03 28.44
C MET A 1 19.72 3.29 27.12
N THR A 2 19.21 3.81 26.01
CA THR A 2 19.22 5.17 25.47
C THR A 2 17.92 5.32 24.68
N LYS A 3 17.12 6.35 24.95
CA LYS A 3 15.99 6.69 24.08
C LYS A 3 16.58 6.96 22.71
N ILE A 4 16.36 6.06 21.75
CA ILE A 4 16.67 6.32 20.35
C ILE A 4 15.80 7.52 19.99
N ASN A 5 16.45 8.67 19.82
CA ASN A 5 15.87 9.83 19.18
C ASN A 5 15.27 9.34 17.85
N GLN A 6 13.94 9.32 17.74
CA GLN A 6 13.26 9.28 16.45
C GLN A 6 13.63 10.57 15.72
N SER A 7 14.75 10.53 15.02
CA SER A 7 15.21 11.60 14.15
C SER A 7 14.19 11.76 13.02
N THR A 8 13.55 12.93 12.99
CA THR A 8 13.46 13.81 11.81
C THR A 8 13.23 13.12 10.45
N ASN A 9 12.11 13.44 9.79
CA ASN A 9 11.85 13.20 8.35
C ASN A 9 11.38 11.78 7.94
N SER A 10 10.44 11.15 8.66
CA SER A 10 9.86 9.88 8.19
C SER A 10 9.03 10.10 6.91
N ALA A 11 9.37 9.37 5.85
CA ALA A 11 8.55 9.28 4.63
C ALA A 11 7.12 8.79 4.95
N ILE A 12 6.18 9.07 4.06
CA ILE A 12 4.84 8.47 4.09
C ILE A 12 4.95 7.05 3.53
N SER A 13 4.44 6.07 4.28
CA SER A 13 4.34 4.69 3.80
C SER A 13 3.35 4.62 2.64
N LEU A 14 3.80 4.03 1.54
CA LEU A 14 3.03 3.80 0.32
C LEU A 14 2.72 2.32 0.14
N VAL A 15 1.61 2.06 -0.55
CA VAL A 15 1.19 0.76 -1.07
C VAL A 15 0.88 0.88 -2.56
N ARG A 16 0.98 -0.22 -3.31
CA ARG A 16 0.58 -0.21 -4.72
C ARG A 16 -0.94 -0.18 -4.86
N ARG A 17 -1.40 0.44 -5.94
CA ARG A 17 -2.83 0.50 -6.29
C ARG A 17 -3.45 -0.90 -6.40
N GLU A 18 -2.76 -1.83 -7.05
CA GLU A 18 -3.22 -3.22 -7.25
C GLU A 18 -3.44 -3.98 -5.93
N ASP A 19 -2.69 -3.65 -4.87
CA ASP A 19 -2.86 -4.23 -3.55
C ASP A 19 -4.14 -3.69 -2.92
N VAL A 20 -4.40 -2.39 -3.02
CA VAL A 20 -5.66 -1.80 -2.55
C VAL A 20 -6.85 -2.36 -3.34
N GLU A 21 -6.72 -2.53 -4.66
CA GLU A 21 -7.74 -3.17 -5.51
C GLU A 21 -8.04 -4.61 -5.10
N PHE A 22 -7.03 -5.38 -4.68
CA PHE A 22 -7.24 -6.71 -4.12
C PHE A 22 -8.15 -6.65 -2.88
N PHE A 23 -7.88 -5.78 -1.92
CA PHE A 23 -8.74 -5.66 -0.73
C PHE A 23 -10.13 -5.13 -1.06
N ILE A 24 -10.29 -4.27 -2.07
CA ILE A 24 -11.60 -3.85 -2.57
C ILE A 24 -12.37 -5.03 -3.16
N SER A 25 -11.68 -5.95 -3.86
CA SER A 25 -12.32 -7.14 -4.43
C SER A 25 -12.92 -8.05 -3.36
N LEU A 26 -12.35 -8.07 -2.15
CA LEU A 26 -12.89 -8.82 -1.01
C LEU A 26 -14.26 -8.28 -0.55
N PHE A 27 -14.49 -6.97 -0.64
CA PHE A 27 -15.79 -6.38 -0.29
C PHE A 27 -16.90 -6.77 -1.26
N ARG A 28 -16.55 -6.89 -2.55
CA ARG A 28 -17.51 -7.19 -3.62
C ARG A 28 -18.11 -8.58 -3.48
N GLU A 29 -17.52 -9.46 -2.68
CA GLU A 29 -18.10 -10.76 -2.36
C GLU A 29 -19.36 -10.66 -1.48
N PHE A 30 -19.58 -9.53 -0.79
CA PHE A 30 -20.68 -9.35 0.17
C PHE A 30 -21.61 -8.17 -0.12
N ASP A 31 -21.12 -7.13 -0.80
CA ASP A 31 -21.91 -5.94 -1.09
C ASP A 31 -21.54 -5.35 -2.46
N ASP A 32 -22.53 -5.23 -3.35
CA ASP A 32 -22.38 -4.65 -4.67
C ASP A 32 -22.13 -3.13 -4.60
N ASP A 33 -22.59 -2.44 -3.55
CA ASP A 33 -22.36 -1.01 -3.33
C ASP A 33 -21.17 -0.75 -2.40
N TYR A 34 -19.96 -0.87 -2.95
CA TYR A 34 -18.71 -0.66 -2.22
C TYR A 34 -18.27 0.82 -2.13
N TYR A 35 -18.96 1.76 -2.79
CA TYR A 35 -18.57 3.19 -2.80
C TYR A 35 -18.60 3.86 -1.41
N PRO A 36 -19.57 3.57 -0.52
CA PRO A 36 -19.52 4.05 0.86
C PRO A 36 -18.24 3.63 1.59
N PHE A 37 -17.71 2.43 1.31
CA PHE A 37 -16.50 1.92 1.94
C PHE A 37 -15.24 2.59 1.39
N LEU A 38 -15.20 2.88 0.08
CA LEU A 38 -14.12 3.69 -0.48
C LEU A 38 -14.03 5.04 0.21
N ARG A 39 -15.18 5.72 0.40
CA ARG A 39 -15.23 7.00 1.10
C ARG A 39 -14.77 6.87 2.56
N GLN A 40 -15.24 5.86 3.28
CA GLN A 40 -14.85 5.62 4.67
C GLN A 40 -13.36 5.32 4.79
N ALA A 41 -12.79 4.58 3.84
CA ALA A 41 -11.38 4.25 3.77
C ALA A 41 -10.48 5.36 3.20
N GLN A 42 -11.07 6.51 2.82
CA GLN A 42 -10.39 7.62 2.15
C GLN A 42 -9.74 7.18 0.83
N ILE A 43 -10.38 6.30 0.07
CA ILE A 43 -9.92 5.81 -1.23
C ILE A 43 -10.60 6.61 -2.35
N PRO A 44 -9.86 7.02 -3.40
CA PRO A 44 -10.46 7.69 -4.56
C PRO A 44 -11.51 6.82 -5.26
N ASN A 45 -12.59 7.44 -5.70
CA ASN A 45 -13.69 6.73 -6.38
C ASN A 45 -13.29 6.16 -7.76
N ASP A 46 -12.22 6.67 -8.35
CA ASP A 46 -11.70 6.24 -9.66
C ASP A 46 -10.64 5.13 -9.54
N ILE A 47 -10.44 4.53 -8.36
CA ILE A 47 -9.41 3.50 -8.14
C ILE A 47 -9.57 2.28 -9.04
N LEU A 48 -10.77 2.00 -9.53
CA LEU A 48 -11.02 0.88 -10.44
C LEU A 48 -11.13 1.33 -11.90
N ASP A 49 -10.95 2.63 -12.20
CA ASP A 49 -10.88 3.14 -13.57
C ASP A 49 -9.52 2.78 -14.19
N PRO A 50 -9.45 1.97 -15.25
CA PRO A 50 -8.19 1.65 -15.92
C PRO A 50 -7.43 2.87 -16.45
N LYS A 51 -8.12 4.01 -16.62
CA LYS A 51 -7.54 5.30 -17.08
C LYS A 51 -6.94 6.13 -15.95
N ALA A 52 -7.15 5.78 -14.68
CA ALA A 52 -6.53 6.48 -13.57
C ALA A 52 -5.00 6.33 -13.63
N SER A 53 -4.28 7.46 -13.55
CA SER A 53 -2.85 7.52 -13.86
C SER A 53 -1.92 7.23 -12.68
N TYR A 54 -2.47 7.15 -11.47
CA TYR A 54 -1.68 6.89 -10.25
C TYR A 54 -1.46 5.38 -10.05
N LYS A 55 -0.29 5.07 -9.48
CA LYS A 55 0.17 3.71 -9.22
C LYS A 55 0.25 3.37 -7.73
N TYR A 56 0.21 4.38 -6.87
CA TYR A 56 0.44 4.26 -5.43
C TYR A 56 -0.61 5.02 -4.66
N LEU A 57 -0.89 4.55 -3.45
CA LEU A 57 -1.74 5.20 -2.45
C LEU A 57 -1.00 5.23 -1.10
N PRO A 58 -1.38 6.12 -0.17
CA PRO A 58 -0.86 6.04 1.18
C PRO A 58 -1.35 4.77 1.87
N GLU A 59 -0.50 4.13 2.65
CA GLU A 59 -0.80 2.88 3.35
C GLU A 59 -2.02 2.99 4.28
N THR A 60 -2.32 4.20 4.77
CA THR A 60 -3.52 4.49 5.56
C THR A 60 -4.81 4.05 4.86
N THR A 61 -4.85 4.10 3.52
CA THR A 61 -6.00 3.58 2.75
C THR A 61 -6.23 2.10 3.02
N LEU A 62 -5.16 1.30 2.97
CA LEU A 62 -5.23 -0.13 3.23
C LEU A 62 -5.56 -0.43 4.69
N LYS A 63 -4.95 0.32 5.63
CA LYS A 63 -5.26 0.20 7.07
C LYS A 63 -6.75 0.45 7.36
N ASN A 64 -7.29 1.53 6.78
CA ASN A 64 -8.71 1.84 6.93
C ASN A 64 -9.59 0.78 6.28
N LEU A 65 -9.21 0.29 5.10
CA LEU A 65 -9.97 -0.72 4.38
C LEU A 65 -10.05 -2.05 5.15
N ILE A 66 -8.93 -2.49 5.72
CA ILE A 66 -8.86 -3.66 6.60
C ILE A 66 -9.73 -3.47 7.85
N LEU A 67 -9.70 -2.29 8.48
CA LEU A 67 -10.55 -1.98 9.63
C LEU A 67 -12.04 -2.02 9.26
N VAL A 68 -12.42 -1.48 8.10
CA VAL A 68 -13.81 -1.50 7.62
C VAL A 68 -14.27 -2.94 7.31
N LEU A 69 -13.43 -3.77 6.69
CA LEU A 69 -13.74 -5.20 6.49
C LEU A 69 -13.93 -5.91 7.82
N GLY A 70 -12.92 -5.82 8.69
CA GLY A 70 -12.88 -6.57 9.93
C GLY A 70 -14.00 -6.19 10.90
N SER A 71 -14.40 -4.92 10.92
CA SER A 71 -15.50 -4.45 11.79
C SER A 71 -16.90 -4.87 11.31
N ARG A 72 -17.05 -5.34 10.07
CA ARG A 72 -18.33 -5.76 9.49
C ARG A 72 -18.55 -7.26 9.49
N LEU A 73 -17.47 -8.02 9.52
CA LEU A 73 -17.51 -9.48 9.46
C LEU A 73 -17.31 -10.06 10.86
N SER A 74 -17.84 -11.28 11.08
CA SER A 74 -17.38 -12.06 12.22
C SER A 74 -15.90 -12.42 12.02
N THR A 75 -15.18 -12.67 13.11
CA THR A 75 -13.78 -13.11 13.06
C THR A 75 -13.58 -14.33 12.16
N SER A 76 -14.51 -15.29 12.23
CA SER A 76 -14.47 -16.50 11.41
C SER A 76 -14.67 -16.17 9.93
N ASP A 77 -15.67 -15.35 9.59
CA ASP A 77 -15.94 -14.97 8.20
C ASP A 77 -14.80 -14.15 7.60
N PHE A 78 -14.24 -13.22 8.38
CA PHE A 78 -13.07 -12.44 7.98
C PHE A 78 -11.89 -13.37 7.69
N GLY A 79 -11.57 -14.30 8.59
CA GLY A 79 -10.44 -15.21 8.38
C GLY A 79 -10.65 -16.16 7.20
N HIS A 80 -11.87 -16.69 7.00
CA HIS A 80 -12.20 -17.52 5.85
C HIS A 80 -12.07 -16.78 4.52
N LEU A 81 -12.65 -15.57 4.44
CA LEU A 81 -12.54 -14.70 3.29
C LEU A 81 -11.07 -14.45 2.94
N ILE A 82 -10.28 -14.03 3.92
CA ILE A 82 -8.86 -13.73 3.69
C ILE A 82 -8.08 -14.97 3.28
N ALA A 83 -8.31 -16.13 3.91
CA ALA A 83 -7.62 -17.37 3.55
C ALA A 83 -7.93 -17.79 2.11
N THR A 84 -9.21 -17.82 1.73
CA THR A 84 -9.64 -18.17 0.38
C THR A 84 -9.05 -17.21 -0.66
N SER A 85 -9.18 -15.90 -0.46
CA SER A 85 -8.70 -14.92 -1.43
C SER A 85 -7.18 -14.83 -1.47
N CYS A 86 -6.47 -15.08 -0.36
CA CYS A 86 -5.01 -15.19 -0.35
C CYS A 86 -4.54 -16.38 -1.17
N SER A 87 -5.11 -17.56 -0.91
CA SER A 87 -4.76 -18.81 -1.58
C SER A 87 -4.99 -18.75 -3.09
N LEU A 88 -6.12 -18.18 -3.51
CA LEU A 88 -6.52 -18.14 -4.92
C LEU A 88 -5.90 -16.98 -5.71
N ASN A 89 -5.72 -15.80 -5.10
CA ASN A 89 -5.44 -14.57 -5.84
C ASN A 89 -4.21 -13.78 -5.35
N TYR A 90 -3.91 -13.78 -4.05
CA TYR A 90 -2.84 -12.91 -3.51
C TYR A 90 -1.47 -13.60 -3.45
N VAL A 91 -1.38 -14.79 -2.87
CA VAL A 91 -0.15 -15.59 -2.79
C VAL A 91 0.41 -15.89 -4.19
N PRO A 92 -0.40 -16.32 -5.18
CA PRO A 92 0.11 -16.58 -6.52
C PRO A 92 0.84 -15.39 -7.17
N LYS A 93 0.45 -14.14 -6.87
CA LYS A 93 1.13 -12.94 -7.36
C LYS A 93 2.56 -12.81 -6.86
N PHE A 94 2.84 -13.26 -5.63
CA PHE A 94 4.20 -13.24 -5.08
C PHE A 94 4.99 -14.44 -5.57
N ILE A 95 4.37 -15.62 -5.63
CA ILE A 95 5.02 -16.84 -6.13
C ILE A 95 5.49 -16.67 -7.58
N SER A 96 4.71 -16.00 -8.43
CA SER A 96 5.08 -15.76 -9.82
C SER A 96 6.27 -14.80 -10.00
N GLN A 97 6.60 -14.00 -8.98
CA GLN A 97 7.72 -13.07 -8.99
C GLN A 97 9.03 -13.68 -8.47
N LEU A 98 8.97 -14.85 -7.81
CA LEU A 98 10.14 -15.54 -7.30
C LEU A 98 10.99 -16.08 -8.46
N THR A 99 12.30 -15.94 -8.35
CA THR A 99 13.27 -16.36 -9.36
C THR A 99 14.25 -17.40 -8.85
N CYS A 100 14.51 -17.41 -7.53
CA CYS A 100 15.41 -18.31 -6.86
C CYS A 100 14.82 -19.73 -6.74
N GLU A 101 15.60 -20.73 -7.10
CA GLU A 101 15.35 -22.13 -6.77
C GLU A 101 16.38 -22.54 -5.72
N GLY A 102 15.91 -23.04 -4.58
CA GLY A 102 16.79 -23.29 -3.43
C GLY A 102 16.02 -23.80 -2.22
N SER A 103 16.62 -23.62 -1.04
CA SER A 103 15.97 -23.88 0.24
C SER A 103 14.82 -22.90 0.50
N LEU A 104 13.88 -23.28 1.39
CA LEU A 104 12.82 -22.38 1.83
C LEU A 104 13.38 -21.07 2.38
N LYS A 105 14.51 -21.12 3.09
CA LYS A 105 15.20 -19.92 3.59
C LYS A 105 15.51 -18.92 2.47
N GLU A 106 16.18 -19.37 1.41
CA GLU A 106 16.59 -18.50 0.29
C GLU A 106 15.36 -17.91 -0.44
N VAL A 107 14.32 -18.72 -0.61
CA VAL A 107 13.05 -18.28 -1.18
C VAL A 107 12.35 -17.24 -0.30
N LEU A 108 12.37 -17.41 1.03
CA LEU A 108 11.81 -16.43 1.96
C LEU A 108 12.63 -15.12 2.00
N GLU A 109 13.94 -15.19 1.84
CA GLU A 109 14.80 -14.00 1.70
C GLU A 109 14.47 -13.22 0.42
N GLU A 110 14.26 -13.89 -0.71
CA GLU A 110 13.81 -13.25 -1.95
C GLU A 110 12.39 -12.67 -1.81
N PHE A 111 11.45 -13.44 -1.25
CA PHE A 111 10.09 -12.97 -0.96
C PHE A 111 10.10 -11.70 -0.11
N SER A 112 10.98 -11.61 0.89
CA SER A 112 11.15 -10.43 1.75
C SER A 112 11.51 -9.18 0.94
N LEU A 113 12.32 -9.32 -0.11
CA LEU A 113 12.66 -8.22 -1.02
C LEU A 113 11.47 -7.85 -1.90
N ILE A 114 10.76 -8.83 -2.46
CA ILE A 114 9.58 -8.60 -3.30
C ILE A 114 8.49 -7.88 -2.50
N LEU A 115 8.20 -8.32 -1.27
CA LEU A 115 7.16 -7.72 -0.44
C LEU A 115 7.43 -6.23 -0.14
N LYS A 116 8.69 -5.86 0.10
CA LYS A 116 9.09 -4.45 0.27
C LYS A 116 8.82 -3.58 -0.95
N THR A 117 8.75 -4.17 -2.15
CA THR A 117 8.38 -3.44 -3.37
C THR A 117 6.88 -3.20 -3.50
N ALA A 118 6.04 -3.96 -2.78
CA ALA A 118 4.58 -3.86 -2.75
C ALA A 118 4.08 -2.94 -1.62
N SER A 119 4.77 -2.95 -0.48
CA SER A 119 4.51 -2.03 0.64
C SER A 119 5.82 -1.59 1.30
N SER A 120 6.02 -0.28 1.35
CA SER A 120 7.24 0.33 1.92
C SER A 120 7.45 0.08 3.43
N ASP A 121 6.39 -0.31 4.14
CA ASP A 121 6.43 -0.61 5.59
C ASP A 121 6.08 -2.08 5.87
N ALA A 122 6.21 -2.96 4.87
CA ALA A 122 6.09 -4.40 5.04
C ALA A 122 7.48 -5.01 5.26
N ASN A 123 7.81 -5.29 6.52
CA ASN A 123 9.06 -5.93 6.91
C ASN A 123 8.79 -7.36 7.34
N VAL A 124 8.96 -8.30 6.40
CA VAL A 124 8.93 -9.74 6.67
C VAL A 124 10.32 -10.30 6.41
N TYR A 125 10.85 -11.14 7.29
CA TYR A 125 12.17 -11.75 7.12
C TYR A 125 12.36 -13.00 7.99
N PRO A 126 13.11 -14.01 7.52
CA PRO A 126 13.50 -15.15 8.33
C PRO A 126 14.63 -14.77 9.31
N VAL A 127 14.57 -15.26 10.55
CA VAL A 127 15.67 -15.14 11.53
C VAL A 127 15.80 -16.41 12.36
N ASN A 128 17.03 -16.79 12.69
CA ASN A 128 17.29 -17.83 13.69
C ASN A 128 17.51 -17.16 15.05
N ALA A 129 16.65 -17.44 16.01
CA ALA A 129 16.71 -16.87 17.35
C ALA A 129 16.34 -17.93 18.38
N GLY A 130 17.22 -18.12 19.38
CA GLY A 130 17.01 -19.14 20.43
C GLY A 130 17.04 -20.58 19.90
N GLY A 131 17.77 -20.86 18.81
CA GLY A 131 17.86 -22.19 18.21
C GLY A 131 16.63 -22.62 17.41
N LYS A 132 15.72 -21.68 17.08
CA LYS A 132 14.55 -21.90 16.25
C LYS A 132 14.53 -20.89 15.10
N TRP A 133 13.98 -21.27 13.95
CA TRP A 133 13.69 -20.31 12.89
C TRP A 133 12.32 -19.68 13.04
N TRP A 134 12.28 -18.37 12.80
CA TRP A 134 11.08 -17.56 12.84
C TRP A 134 10.98 -16.75 11.55
N LEU A 135 9.83 -16.83 10.88
CA LEU A 135 9.47 -15.83 9.88
C LEU A 135 8.81 -14.66 10.62
N ILE A 136 9.58 -13.59 10.81
CA ILE A 136 9.13 -12.40 11.52
C ILE A 136 8.39 -11.48 10.57
N ARG A 137 7.30 -10.90 11.05
CA ARG A 137 6.65 -9.72 10.49
C ARG A 137 6.79 -8.59 11.51
N ASP A 138 7.64 -7.62 11.19
CA ASP A 138 7.90 -6.45 12.03
C ASP A 138 6.97 -5.31 11.63
N LYS A 139 6.10 -4.91 12.56
CA LYS A 139 5.11 -3.85 12.34
C LYS A 139 4.87 -3.07 13.63
N ASN A 140 4.94 -1.75 13.49
CA ASN A 140 4.67 -0.81 14.58
C ASN A 140 3.16 -0.53 14.74
N ASN A 141 2.84 0.25 15.77
CA ASN A 141 1.49 0.79 16.03
C ASN A 141 0.46 -0.31 16.33
N SER A 142 0.85 -1.27 17.18
CA SER A 142 0.00 -2.39 17.60
C SER A 142 -1.20 -1.98 18.45
N ASP A 143 -1.24 -0.72 18.89
CA ASP A 143 -2.31 -0.10 19.66
C ASP A 143 -3.43 0.49 18.79
N GLU A 144 -3.25 0.58 17.46
CA GLU A 144 -4.27 1.10 16.55
C GLU A 144 -5.37 0.07 16.22
N LEU A 145 -6.61 0.53 16.04
CA LEU A 145 -7.79 -0.33 15.85
C LEU A 145 -7.69 -1.27 14.63
N TRP A 146 -7.04 -0.83 13.55
CA TRP A 146 -6.86 -1.65 12.35
C TRP A 146 -5.88 -2.80 12.58
N PHE A 147 -4.97 -2.67 13.57
CA PHE A 147 -3.79 -3.50 13.68
C PHE A 147 -4.16 -4.97 13.90
N LYS A 148 -5.14 -5.23 14.75
CA LYS A 148 -5.65 -6.58 15.03
C LYS A 148 -6.06 -7.30 13.73
N TYR A 149 -6.90 -6.69 12.91
CA TYR A 149 -7.32 -7.25 11.62
C TYR A 149 -6.16 -7.32 10.62
N GLY A 150 -5.22 -6.37 10.68
CA GLY A 150 -4.00 -6.38 9.88
C GLY A 150 -3.02 -7.49 10.28
N GLU A 151 -2.96 -7.84 11.56
CA GLU A 151 -2.17 -8.96 12.09
C GLU A 151 -2.81 -10.30 11.70
N MET A 152 -4.14 -10.42 11.83
CA MET A 152 -4.89 -11.57 11.31
C MET A 152 -4.64 -11.76 9.82
N PHE A 153 -4.77 -10.70 9.02
CA PHE A 153 -4.45 -10.77 7.59
C PHE A 153 -3.03 -11.26 7.34
N ALA A 154 -2.04 -10.69 8.03
CA ALA A 154 -0.64 -11.04 7.84
C ALA A 154 -0.37 -12.51 8.20
N ILE A 155 -0.91 -13.01 9.31
CA ILE A 155 -0.74 -14.41 9.71
C ILE A 155 -1.39 -15.35 8.68
N THR A 156 -2.64 -15.09 8.28
CA THR A 156 -3.33 -15.92 7.29
C THR A 156 -2.60 -15.92 5.95
N PHE A 157 -2.17 -14.75 5.47
CA PHE A 157 -1.38 -14.61 4.25
C PHE A 157 -0.06 -15.40 4.32
N LEU A 158 0.71 -15.26 5.40
CA LEU A 158 1.98 -15.97 5.56
C LEU A 158 1.79 -17.48 5.73
N CYS A 159 0.71 -17.92 6.38
CA CYS A 159 0.36 -19.32 6.48
C CYS A 159 0.05 -19.92 5.11
N GLU A 160 -0.77 -19.24 4.29
CA GLU A 160 -1.08 -19.67 2.92
C GLU A 160 0.17 -19.67 2.03
N LEU A 161 1.04 -18.67 2.15
CA LEU A 161 2.33 -18.63 1.45
C LEU A 161 3.20 -19.84 1.80
N LEU A 162 3.41 -20.12 3.09
CA LEU A 162 4.22 -21.24 3.56
C LEU A 162 3.60 -22.58 3.16
N LYS A 163 2.28 -22.71 3.23
CA LYS A 163 1.53 -23.89 2.79
C LYS A 163 1.74 -24.16 1.29
N VAL A 164 1.67 -23.13 0.44
CA VAL A 164 1.92 -23.26 -1.00
C VAL A 164 3.38 -23.61 -1.29
N LEU A 165 4.34 -22.87 -0.72
CA LEU A 165 5.78 -23.09 -0.95
C LEU A 165 6.21 -24.50 -0.52
N THR A 166 5.75 -24.95 0.65
CA THR A 166 6.13 -26.25 1.22
C THR A 166 5.21 -27.40 0.81
N LYS A 167 4.25 -27.16 -0.10
CA LYS A 167 3.24 -28.14 -0.54
C LYS A 167 2.51 -28.80 0.65
N GLY A 168 2.23 -28.00 1.68
CA GLY A 168 1.53 -28.39 2.89
C GLY A 168 2.36 -29.14 3.94
N ALA A 169 3.67 -29.28 3.74
CA ALA A 169 4.57 -29.91 4.71
C ALA A 169 4.72 -29.06 5.99
N TRP A 170 4.73 -27.73 5.86
CA TRP A 170 4.70 -26.84 7.01
C TRP A 170 3.30 -26.76 7.65
N LYS A 171 3.26 -26.66 8.98
CA LYS A 171 2.06 -26.42 9.78
C LYS A 171 2.30 -25.31 10.80
N PRO A 172 1.30 -24.48 11.11
CA PRO A 172 1.41 -23.42 12.11
C PRO A 172 1.35 -23.99 13.53
N ILE A 173 2.48 -24.50 14.05
CA ILE A 173 2.51 -25.13 15.39
C ILE A 173 2.71 -24.07 16.48
N GLU A 174 3.56 -23.08 16.23
CA GLU A 174 3.90 -22.01 17.18
C GLU A 174 3.87 -20.65 16.47
N ILE A 175 3.08 -19.71 16.99
CA ILE A 175 2.99 -18.34 16.46
C ILE A 175 3.09 -17.32 17.61
N GLY A 176 4.00 -16.36 17.47
CA GLY A 176 4.02 -15.16 18.31
C GLY A 176 3.15 -14.07 17.70
N ILE A 177 2.30 -13.44 18.51
CA ILE A 177 1.45 -12.31 18.11
C ILE A 177 1.69 -11.09 19.00
N GLN A 178 1.54 -9.90 18.42
CA GLN A 178 1.64 -8.63 19.12
C GLN A 178 0.36 -8.31 19.89
N THR A 179 -0.80 -8.75 19.37
CA THR A 179 -2.08 -8.67 20.09
C THR A 179 -2.01 -9.40 21.43
N ASP A 180 -2.80 -8.95 22.40
CA ASP A 180 -2.80 -9.43 23.78
C ASP A 180 -3.59 -10.72 23.99
N ARG A 181 -4.39 -11.13 22.99
CA ARG A 181 -5.26 -12.31 23.02
C ARG A 181 -5.19 -13.07 21.71
N ASP A 182 -5.36 -14.39 21.83
CA ASP A 182 -5.33 -15.36 20.73
C ASP A 182 -6.71 -15.94 20.38
N ASP A 183 -7.74 -15.64 21.19
CA ASP A 183 -9.09 -16.21 21.09
C ASP A 183 -9.65 -16.14 19.67
N GLU A 184 -9.45 -15.02 19.00
CA GLU A 184 -9.91 -14.81 17.63
C GLU A 184 -9.09 -15.53 16.55
N PHE A 185 -7.80 -15.75 16.79
CA PHE A 185 -6.94 -16.50 15.88
C PHE A 185 -7.23 -18.00 16.00
N SER A 186 -7.49 -18.49 17.21
CA SER A 186 -7.84 -19.89 17.48
C SER A 186 -9.18 -20.32 16.87
N LEU A 187 -10.06 -19.37 16.53
CA LEU A 187 -11.31 -19.66 15.80
C LEU A 187 -11.06 -20.06 14.34
N LEU A 188 -9.91 -19.72 13.77
CA LEU A 188 -9.60 -20.03 12.38
C LEU A 188 -9.23 -21.52 12.27
N PRO A 189 -9.91 -22.31 11.40
CA PRO A 189 -9.69 -23.76 11.36
C PRO A 189 -8.24 -24.19 11.10
N GLU A 190 -7.49 -23.38 10.35
CA GLU A 190 -6.08 -23.65 10.05
C GLU A 190 -5.14 -23.40 11.24
N LEU A 191 -5.57 -22.60 12.21
CA LEU A 191 -4.82 -22.20 13.40
C LEU A 191 -5.36 -22.82 14.69
N ALA A 192 -6.39 -23.68 14.60
CA ALA A 192 -7.07 -24.25 15.76
C ALA A 192 -6.14 -25.10 16.66
N GLN A 193 -5.03 -25.61 16.12
CA GLN A 193 -4.02 -26.40 16.85
C GLN A 193 -2.73 -25.62 17.12
N THR A 194 -2.72 -24.32 16.85
CA THR A 194 -1.55 -23.47 17.02
C THR A 194 -1.40 -23.06 18.48
N GLN A 195 -0.19 -23.20 19.02
CA GLN A 195 0.18 -22.54 20.27
C GLN A 195 0.53 -21.07 19.99
N PHE A 196 -0.24 -20.16 20.59
CA PHE A 196 0.03 -18.73 20.51
C PHE A 196 0.87 -18.24 21.69
N TYR A 197 1.73 -17.27 21.40
CA TYR A 197 2.43 -16.46 22.39
C TYR A 197 2.04 -15.00 22.18
N CYS A 198 1.22 -14.44 23.07
CA CYS A 198 0.71 -13.07 22.97
C CYS A 198 1.70 -12.02 23.47
N CYS A 199 1.38 -10.74 23.25
CA CYS A 199 2.16 -9.58 23.74
C CYS A 199 3.64 -9.61 23.33
N ARG A 200 3.95 -10.15 22.14
CA ARG A 200 5.31 -10.19 21.61
C ARG A 200 5.66 -8.86 20.95
N PRO A 201 6.96 -8.51 20.84
CA PRO A 201 7.36 -7.28 20.15
C PRO A 201 7.07 -7.30 18.65
N THR A 202 6.99 -8.49 18.04
CA THR A 202 6.73 -8.71 16.60
C THR A 202 5.86 -9.94 16.41
N THR A 203 5.08 -9.97 15.33
CA THR A 203 4.41 -11.20 14.88
C THR A 203 5.46 -12.16 14.31
N ALA A 204 5.40 -13.46 14.64
CA ALA A 204 6.41 -14.43 14.21
C ALA A 204 5.83 -15.83 14.03
N LEU A 205 6.12 -16.47 12.89
CA LEU A 205 5.71 -17.85 12.60
C LEU A 205 6.92 -18.78 12.74
N HIS A 206 6.81 -19.81 13.59
CA HIS A 206 7.87 -20.79 13.76
C HIS A 206 7.99 -21.70 12.52
N ILE A 207 9.22 -21.96 12.07
CA ILE A 207 9.53 -22.89 10.97
C ILE A 207 10.57 -23.90 11.47
N PRO A 208 10.30 -25.22 11.45
CA PRO A 208 11.30 -26.22 11.81
C PRO A 208 12.53 -26.21 10.89
N ASP A 209 13.71 -26.57 11.40
CA ASP A 209 14.96 -26.58 10.62
C ASP A 209 14.85 -27.43 9.34
N GLU A 210 14.20 -28.59 9.42
CA GLU A 210 13.99 -29.49 8.29
C GLU A 210 13.12 -28.87 7.18
N ILE A 211 12.13 -28.05 7.57
CA ILE A 211 11.28 -27.32 6.64
C ILE A 211 12.03 -26.11 6.07
N MET A 212 12.84 -25.44 6.88
CA MET A 212 13.64 -24.30 6.45
C MET A 212 14.70 -24.67 5.41
N ALA A 213 15.26 -25.88 5.53
CA ALA A 213 16.21 -26.46 4.57
C ALA A 213 15.54 -27.16 3.38
N MET A 214 14.21 -27.28 3.37
CA MET A 214 13.47 -27.99 2.33
C MET A 214 13.68 -27.34 0.95
N PRO A 215 14.04 -28.11 -0.10
CA PRO A 215 14.11 -27.59 -1.46
C PRO A 215 12.72 -27.19 -1.97
N ILE A 216 12.60 -25.97 -2.47
CA ILE A 216 11.36 -25.40 -2.98
C ILE A 216 11.36 -25.42 -4.50
N THR A 217 10.24 -25.86 -5.06
CA THR A 217 9.99 -25.91 -6.51
C THR A 217 8.63 -25.31 -6.81
N PHE A 218 8.56 -24.38 -7.75
CA PHE A 218 7.34 -23.75 -8.22
C PHE A 218 7.36 -23.62 -9.74
N ALA A 219 6.18 -23.63 -10.36
CA ALA A 219 6.07 -23.44 -11.80
C ALA A 219 6.36 -21.98 -12.14
N ARG A 220 7.39 -21.73 -12.96
CA ARG A 220 7.64 -20.40 -13.52
C ARG A 220 6.50 -20.03 -14.46
N ALA A 221 5.83 -18.93 -14.17
CA ALA A 221 4.90 -18.35 -15.12
C ALA A 221 5.67 -17.61 -16.21
N SER A 222 5.31 -17.85 -17.47
CA SER A 222 6.16 -17.54 -18.61
C SER A 222 6.20 -16.05 -19.01
N ASN A 223 5.37 -15.18 -18.46
CA ASN A 223 5.37 -13.73 -18.68
C ASN A 223 4.37 -13.09 -17.72
N PHE A 224 4.84 -12.42 -16.67
CA PHE A 224 4.04 -11.46 -15.93
C PHE A 224 4.72 -10.09 -16.01
N ASP A 225 3.94 -9.06 -16.28
CA ASP A 225 4.37 -7.67 -16.09
C ASP A 225 4.56 -7.47 -14.59
N ASN A 226 5.81 -7.53 -14.12
CA ASN A 226 6.12 -7.18 -12.74
C ASN A 226 5.69 -5.72 -12.52
N PRO A 227 4.78 -5.46 -11.58
CA PRO A 227 4.34 -4.11 -11.31
C PRO A 227 5.55 -3.29 -10.85
N PRO A 228 5.67 -2.02 -11.28
CA PRO A 228 6.84 -1.22 -10.96
C PRO A 228 6.98 -1.09 -9.44
N PRO A 229 8.20 -1.25 -8.89
CA PRO A 229 8.42 -1.14 -7.45
C PRO A 229 8.00 0.25 -6.96
N ILE A 230 7.62 0.34 -5.68
CA ILE A 230 7.46 1.64 -5.03
C ILE A 230 8.81 2.39 -5.09
N PRO A 231 8.86 3.64 -5.59
CA PRO A 231 10.09 4.41 -5.63
C PRO A 231 10.64 4.63 -4.23
N SER A 232 11.97 4.50 -4.07
CA SER A 232 12.64 4.96 -2.85
C SER A 232 12.37 6.46 -2.68
N CYS A 233 11.79 6.84 -1.55
CA CYS A 233 11.49 8.22 -1.21
C CYS A 233 12.41 8.67 -0.08
N ASP A 234 13.43 9.46 -0.40
CA ASP A 234 14.41 9.95 0.58
C ASP A 234 13.83 11.06 1.47
N THR A 235 12.71 11.66 1.05
CA THR A 235 12.08 12.79 1.74
C THR A 235 10.58 12.59 1.97
N PHE A 236 10.07 13.29 2.99
CA PHE A 236 8.63 13.43 3.18
C PHE A 236 7.93 14.05 1.96
N LEU A 237 8.55 15.01 1.25
CA LEU A 237 7.96 15.62 0.07
C LEU A 237 7.76 14.62 -1.08
N ASP A 238 8.73 13.76 -1.34
CA ASP A 238 8.65 12.79 -2.44
C ASP A 238 7.55 11.76 -2.19
N SER A 239 7.53 11.19 -0.98
CA SER A 239 6.50 10.25 -0.56
C SER A 239 5.12 10.92 -0.46
N PHE A 240 5.04 12.17 0.00
CA PHE A 240 3.80 12.95 0.01
C PHE A 240 3.24 13.15 -1.39
N LYS A 241 4.11 13.50 -2.35
CA LYS A 241 3.68 13.67 -3.74
C LYS A 241 3.05 12.39 -4.27
N LEU A 242 3.72 11.25 -4.12
CA LEU A 242 3.18 9.97 -4.57
C LEU A 242 1.86 9.61 -3.88
N ALA A 243 1.78 9.80 -2.56
CA ALA A 243 0.58 9.52 -1.78
C ALA A 243 -0.62 10.39 -2.18
N MET A 244 -0.39 11.66 -2.55
CA MET A 244 -1.47 12.62 -2.76
C MET A 244 -1.90 12.79 -4.22
N ILE A 245 -1.13 12.30 -5.21
CA ILE A 245 -1.54 12.31 -6.63
C ILE A 245 -3.00 11.84 -6.85
N PRO A 246 -3.47 10.74 -6.23
CA PRO A 246 -4.84 10.24 -6.45
C PRO A 246 -5.95 11.22 -6.00
N TYR A 247 -5.63 12.19 -5.13
CA TYR A 247 -6.59 13.08 -4.48
C TYR A 247 -6.59 14.50 -5.03
N ILE A 248 -5.78 14.76 -6.05
CA ILE A 248 -5.60 16.12 -6.62
C ILE A 248 -6.61 16.41 -7.75
N SER A 249 -7.64 15.58 -7.90
CA SER A 249 -8.73 15.85 -8.83
C SER A 249 -9.38 17.21 -8.48
N MET A 250 -9.51 18.09 -9.48
CA MET A 250 -10.00 19.47 -9.36
C MET A 250 -9.02 20.52 -8.81
N GLY A 251 -7.72 20.22 -8.76
CA GLY A 251 -6.69 21.23 -8.47
C GLY A 251 -6.70 21.77 -7.04
N LYS A 252 -7.44 21.12 -6.13
CA LYS A 252 -7.60 21.53 -4.74
C LYS A 252 -7.53 20.32 -3.84
N LEU A 253 -6.54 20.31 -2.97
CA LEU A 253 -6.47 19.40 -1.83
C LEU A 253 -6.29 20.25 -0.58
N PRO A 254 -7.33 20.49 0.23
CA PRO A 254 -7.17 21.20 1.49
C PRO A 254 -6.32 20.39 2.46
N ILE A 255 -5.47 21.06 3.24
CA ILE A 255 -4.58 20.39 4.21
C ILE A 255 -5.34 19.53 5.23
N LYS A 256 -6.58 19.90 5.56
CA LYS A 256 -7.45 19.11 6.44
C LYS A 256 -7.80 17.74 5.83
N ILE A 257 -8.08 17.70 4.52
CA ILE A 257 -8.38 16.45 3.81
C ILE A 257 -7.11 15.59 3.73
N ALA A 258 -5.96 16.18 3.40
CA ALA A 258 -4.69 15.45 3.41
C ALA A 258 -4.34 14.91 4.82
N SER A 259 -4.67 15.67 5.87
CA SER A 259 -4.53 15.26 7.27
C SER A 259 -5.37 14.02 7.61
N GLU A 260 -6.63 13.98 7.14
CA GLU A 260 -7.53 12.84 7.30
C GLU A 260 -7.03 11.62 6.51
N ILE A 261 -6.66 11.80 5.24
CA ILE A 261 -6.14 10.72 4.39
C ILE A 261 -4.88 10.10 5.00
N LEU A 262 -3.94 10.92 5.46
CA LEU A 262 -2.63 10.46 5.97
C LEU A 262 -2.67 10.04 7.45
N ASN A 263 -3.80 10.25 8.14
CA ASN A 263 -3.89 10.15 9.60
C ASN A 263 -2.77 10.93 10.33
N MET A 264 -2.51 12.16 9.87
CA MET A 264 -1.46 13.02 10.43
C MET A 264 -2.05 14.36 10.83
N ASN A 265 -1.69 14.87 12.02
CA ASN A 265 -2.11 16.21 12.42
C ASN A 265 -1.62 17.29 11.42
N VAL A 266 -2.48 18.26 11.10
CA VAL A 266 -2.17 19.42 10.24
C VAL A 266 -0.85 20.09 10.63
N ARG A 267 -0.59 20.31 11.93
CA ARG A 267 0.65 20.92 12.43
C ARG A 267 1.88 20.07 12.11
N THR A 268 1.75 18.75 12.13
CA THR A 268 2.83 17.83 11.75
C THR A 268 3.13 17.94 10.27
N ILE A 269 2.10 17.97 9.42
CA ILE A 269 2.25 18.15 7.97
C ILE A 269 2.95 19.49 7.67
N GLN A 270 2.46 20.59 8.26
CA GLN A 270 3.06 21.91 8.10
C GLN A 270 4.52 21.94 8.52
N ARG A 271 4.83 21.41 9.72
CA ARG A 271 6.22 21.33 10.21
C ARG A 271 7.11 20.56 9.24
N ARG A 272 6.68 19.38 8.76
CA ARG A 272 7.48 18.57 7.83
C ARG A 272 7.77 19.27 6.50
N PHE A 273 6.83 20.08 5.99
CA PHE A 273 7.10 20.92 4.82
C PHE A 273 8.06 22.06 5.13
N SER A 274 7.88 22.74 6.27
CA SER A 274 8.77 23.83 6.70
C SER A 274 10.21 23.36 6.94
N ASP A 275 10.38 22.15 7.50
CA ASP A 275 11.70 21.52 7.68
C ASP A 275 12.42 21.26 6.34
N GLN A 276 11.69 21.21 5.24
CA GLN A 276 12.20 21.07 3.87
C GLN A 276 12.16 22.37 3.07
N GLY A 277 11.96 23.52 3.72
CA GLY A 277 11.97 24.84 3.09
C GLY A 277 10.79 25.08 2.13
N SER A 278 9.66 24.41 2.36
CA SER A 278 8.46 24.54 1.52
C SER A 278 7.20 24.75 2.36
N THR A 279 6.15 25.23 1.73
CA THR A 279 4.80 25.28 2.31
C THR A 279 3.88 24.28 1.63
N TYR A 280 2.83 23.87 2.34
CA TYR A 280 1.79 23.00 1.78
C TYR A 280 1.19 23.58 0.49
N SER A 281 0.91 24.89 0.45
CA SER A 281 0.31 25.56 -0.71
C SER A 281 1.20 25.47 -1.94
N GLU A 282 2.50 25.77 -1.79
CA GLU A 282 3.48 25.70 -2.88
C GLU A 282 3.59 24.28 -3.44
N VAL A 283 3.59 23.27 -2.57
CA VAL A 283 3.67 21.87 -2.98
C VAL A 283 2.42 21.44 -3.75
N ILE A 284 1.22 21.75 -3.24
CA ILE A 284 -0.03 21.44 -3.96
C ILE A 284 -0.08 22.20 -5.30
N GLU A 285 0.25 23.49 -5.34
CA GLU A 285 0.30 24.26 -6.59
C GLU A 285 1.27 23.63 -7.62
N SER A 286 2.44 23.19 -7.16
CA SER A 286 3.42 22.49 -8.00
C SER A 286 2.88 21.15 -8.53
N MET A 287 2.24 20.35 -7.68
CA MET A 287 1.66 19.06 -8.09
C MET A 287 0.53 19.24 -9.10
N VAL A 288 -0.36 20.20 -8.87
CA VAL A 288 -1.45 20.55 -9.80
C VAL A 288 -0.89 21.01 -11.13
N LEU A 289 0.14 21.86 -11.11
CA LEU A 289 0.80 22.31 -12.33
C LEU A 289 1.39 21.14 -13.12
N THR A 290 2.10 20.21 -12.48
CA THR A 290 2.62 19.00 -13.14
C THR A 290 1.51 18.21 -13.84
N GLN A 291 0.37 17.97 -13.17
CA GLN A 291 -0.76 17.28 -13.80
C GLN A 291 -1.31 18.04 -15.01
N ILE A 292 -1.42 19.36 -14.92
CA ILE A 292 -1.84 20.18 -16.06
C ILE A 292 -0.86 20.03 -17.22
N LEU A 293 0.45 20.10 -16.95
CA LEU A 293 1.47 19.96 -17.99
C LEU A 293 1.42 18.58 -18.66
N ASP A 294 1.14 17.52 -17.91
CA ASP A 294 0.98 16.17 -18.45
C ASP A 294 -0.29 16.04 -19.30
N LEU A 295 -1.42 16.62 -18.88
CA LEU A 295 -2.62 16.69 -19.71
C LEU A 295 -2.40 17.50 -20.99
N LEU A 296 -1.60 18.57 -20.94
CA LEU A 296 -1.27 19.37 -22.12
C LEU A 296 -0.38 18.62 -23.12
N LYS A 297 0.38 17.61 -22.70
CA LYS A 297 1.11 16.72 -23.63
C LYS A 297 0.17 15.82 -24.43
N CYS A 298 -1.03 15.55 -23.92
CA CYS A 298 -2.05 14.83 -24.67
C CYS A 298 -2.67 15.75 -25.74
N ASP A 299 -2.24 15.59 -26.99
CA ASP A 299 -2.61 16.52 -28.08
C ASP A 299 -4.12 16.59 -28.31
N GLN A 300 -4.82 15.47 -28.10
CA GLN A 300 -6.24 15.34 -28.39
C GLN A 300 -7.18 16.00 -27.37
N LEU A 301 -6.70 16.44 -26.21
CA LEU A 301 -7.57 17.00 -25.17
C LEU A 301 -7.75 18.53 -25.32
N PRO A 302 -8.96 19.05 -25.58
CA PRO A 302 -9.22 20.49 -25.64
C PRO A 302 -8.85 21.22 -24.34
N ILE A 303 -8.44 22.49 -24.44
CA ILE A 303 -8.12 23.32 -23.26
C ILE A 303 -9.33 23.47 -22.32
N THR A 304 -10.55 23.49 -22.88
CA THR A 304 -11.81 23.50 -22.12
C THR A 304 -11.98 22.26 -21.25
N ASP A 305 -11.61 21.10 -21.78
CA ASP A 305 -11.77 19.82 -21.10
C ASP A 305 -10.69 19.66 -20.02
N ILE A 306 -9.48 20.14 -20.29
CA ILE A 306 -8.41 20.27 -19.28
C ILE A 306 -8.86 21.19 -18.15
N ALA A 307 -9.44 22.35 -18.46
CA ALA A 307 -9.94 23.29 -17.46
C ALA A 307 -11.04 22.65 -16.59
N SER A 308 -12.00 21.97 -17.21
CA SER A 308 -13.07 21.24 -16.53
C SER A 308 -12.53 20.14 -15.62
N LYS A 309 -11.61 19.30 -16.13
CA LYS A 309 -10.95 18.23 -15.36
C LYS A 309 -10.13 18.75 -14.17
N MET A 310 -9.62 19.97 -14.28
CA MET A 310 -8.88 20.66 -13.22
C MET A 310 -9.78 21.51 -12.31
N GLY A 311 -11.10 21.42 -12.47
CA GLY A 311 -12.08 22.05 -11.59
C GLY A 311 -12.26 23.54 -11.77
N TYR A 312 -11.89 24.08 -12.92
CA TYR A 312 -12.17 25.47 -13.28
C TYR A 312 -13.57 25.57 -13.88
N SER A 313 -14.32 26.60 -13.45
CA SER A 313 -15.67 26.89 -13.96
C SER A 313 -15.68 27.22 -15.45
N ASP A 314 -14.59 27.79 -15.97
CA ASP A 314 -14.39 28.02 -17.39
C ASP A 314 -12.90 28.03 -17.78
N SER A 315 -12.67 27.98 -19.10
CA SER A 315 -11.34 27.96 -19.70
C SER A 315 -10.59 29.30 -19.58
N ALA A 316 -11.29 30.42 -19.37
CA ALA A 316 -10.66 31.73 -19.24
C ALA A 316 -10.00 31.89 -17.86
N HIS A 317 -10.67 31.47 -16.78
CA HIS A 317 -10.10 31.39 -15.44
C HIS A 317 -8.88 30.48 -15.40
N PHE A 318 -9.00 29.28 -15.99
CA PHE A 318 -7.87 28.36 -16.14
C PHE A 318 -6.69 28.99 -16.88
N THR A 319 -6.95 29.63 -18.02
CA THR A 319 -5.90 30.25 -18.84
C THR A 319 -5.17 31.37 -18.09
N ARG A 320 -5.88 32.19 -17.31
CA ARG A 320 -5.28 33.25 -16.48
C ARG A 320 -4.41 32.65 -15.37
N ALA A 321 -4.91 31.63 -14.67
CA ALA A 321 -4.16 30.94 -13.62
C ALA A 321 -2.89 30.28 -14.18
N PHE A 322 -3.00 29.56 -15.30
CA PHE A 322 -1.87 28.93 -15.97
C PHE A 322 -0.85 29.96 -16.45
N LYS A 323 -1.29 31.05 -17.07
CA LYS A 323 -0.40 32.13 -17.56
C LYS A 323 0.34 32.82 -16.41
N ARG A 324 -0.28 32.97 -15.25
CA ARG A 324 0.39 33.51 -14.04
C ARG A 324 1.55 32.62 -13.60
N LEU A 325 1.39 31.29 -13.67
CA LEU A 325 2.38 30.31 -13.22
C LEU A 325 3.48 30.04 -14.27
N MET A 326 3.10 29.93 -15.54
CA MET A 326 3.99 29.49 -16.63
C MET A 326 4.49 30.62 -17.53
N HIS A 327 4.04 31.86 -17.28
CA HIS A 327 4.31 33.05 -18.11
C HIS A 327 3.92 32.90 -19.60
N MET A 328 3.10 31.89 -19.93
CA MET A 328 2.55 31.65 -21.26
C MET A 328 1.18 30.99 -21.15
N THR A 329 0.36 31.09 -22.18
CA THR A 329 -0.96 30.46 -22.23
C THR A 329 -0.85 28.94 -22.45
N PRO A 330 -1.86 28.15 -22.03
CA PRO A 330 -1.90 26.71 -22.32
C PRO A 330 -1.77 26.40 -23.82
N ARG A 331 -2.34 27.26 -24.68
CA ARG A 331 -2.32 27.12 -26.13
C ARG A 331 -0.92 27.35 -26.72
N GLU A 332 -0.20 28.36 -26.22
CA GLU A 332 1.21 28.60 -26.57
C GLU A 332 2.10 27.44 -26.11
N TYR A 333 1.86 26.92 -24.90
CA TYR A 333 2.58 25.76 -24.38
C TYR A 333 2.38 24.51 -25.27
N LYS A 334 1.13 24.18 -25.64
CA LYS A 334 0.83 23.09 -26.58
C LYS A 334 1.53 23.28 -27.94
N LYS A 335 1.51 24.49 -28.49
CA LYS A 335 2.21 24.79 -29.76
C LYS A 335 3.71 24.56 -29.65
N LYS A 336 4.32 24.95 -28.51
CA LYS A 336 5.75 24.74 -28.25
C LYS A 336 6.11 23.26 -28.15
N LEU A 337 5.25 22.42 -27.56
CA LEU A 337 5.44 20.97 -27.54
C LEU A 337 5.45 20.38 -28.95
N LYS A 338 4.50 20.76 -29.82
CA LYS A 338 4.45 20.28 -31.21
C LYS A 338 5.71 20.60 -32.00
N ASN A 339 6.22 21.82 -31.85
CA ASN A 339 7.43 22.27 -32.55
C ASN A 339 8.72 21.61 -32.06
N LYS A 340 8.68 20.85 -30.96
CA LYS A 340 9.84 20.14 -30.39
C LYS A 340 9.82 18.64 -30.67
N THR A 341 8.70 18.13 -31.19
CA THR A 341 8.49 16.71 -31.57
C THR A 341 8.58 16.52 -33.11
N LEU A 342 8.58 17.62 -33.86
CA LEU A 342 9.04 17.73 -35.24
C LEU A 342 10.53 18.06 -35.25
#